data_AF-A0A915YPQ7-F1
#
_entry.id   AF-A0A915YPQ7-F1
#
_cell.length_a   1.000
_cell.length_b   1.000
_cell.length_c   1.000
_cell.angle_alpha   90.00
_cell.angle_beta   90.00
_cell.angle_gamma   90.00
#
_symmetry.space_group_name_H-M   'P 1'
#
loop_
_entity.id
_entity.type
_entity.pdbx_description
1 polymer ?
#
loop_
_entity_poly.entity_id
_entity_poly.type
_entity_poly.pdbx_seq_one_letter_code
_entity_poly.pdbx_strand_id
1 'polypeptide(L)'
;MKKCWDLNPKNRPHINEVDEVITSLHKSSGVDIFIVKNEEIEMQFKEAEEYRKANLSSIKNYQADTHTQAIYTSRLLNPFTKNLSQSYNEDYESDLLDYAI
;
A
#
# COMPACT_ATOMS: atom_id res chain seq x y z
N MET A 1 -10.84 -12.77 0.42
CA MET A 1 -9.90 -12.23 -0.59
C MET A 1 -10.28 -12.46 -2.05
N LYS A 2 -10.79 -13.63 -2.48
CA LYS A 2 -11.14 -13.88 -3.91
C LYS A 2 -12.00 -12.77 -4.57
N LYS A 3 -12.99 -12.23 -3.84
CA LYS A 3 -13.82 -11.12 -4.31
C LYS A 3 -13.04 -9.82 -4.58
N CYS A 4 -11.94 -9.59 -3.85
CA CYS A 4 -11.07 -8.42 -4.05
C CYS A 4 -10.28 -8.49 -5.36
N TRP A 5 -10.17 -9.68 -5.96
CA TRP A 5 -9.46 -9.92 -7.22
C TRP A 5 -10.39 -10.06 -8.43
N ASP A 6 -11.64 -9.61 -8.31
CA ASP A 6 -12.56 -9.62 -9.45
C ASP A 6 -12.01 -8.73 -10.59
N LEU A 7 -12.03 -9.26 -11.82
CA LEU A 7 -11.58 -8.54 -13.01
C LEU A 7 -12.42 -7.28 -13.24
N ASN A 8 -13.72 -7.34 -12.91
CA ASN A 8 -14.60 -6.20 -12.95
C ASN A 8 -14.49 -5.40 -11.63
N PRO A 9 -14.03 -4.14 -11.66
CA PRO A 9 -13.88 -3.32 -10.45
C PRO A 9 -15.18 -3.11 -9.68
N LYS A 10 -16.33 -3.12 -10.37
CA LYS A 10 -17.65 -2.93 -9.74
C LYS A 10 -18.06 -4.10 -8.84
N ASN A 11 -17.45 -5.26 -9.03
CA ASN A 11 -17.72 -6.46 -8.25
C ASN A 11 -16.79 -6.58 -7.03
N ARG A 12 -15.77 -5.72 -6.94
CA ARG A 12 -14.85 -5.72 -5.80
C ARG A 12 -15.57 -5.10 -4.60
N PRO A 13 -15.40 -5.66 -3.40
CA PRO A 13 -15.98 -5.10 -2.19
C PRO A 13 -15.39 -3.72 -1.89
N HIS A 14 -16.20 -2.86 -1.28
CA HIS A 14 -15.70 -1.60 -0.72
C HIS A 14 -14.81 -1.85 0.50
N ILE A 15 -14.01 -0.85 0.87
CA ILE A 15 -13.02 -0.99 1.96
C ILE A 15 -13.68 -1.32 3.30
N ASN A 16 -14.84 -0.73 3.58
CA ASN A 16 -15.65 -1.02 4.77
C ASN A 16 -16.13 -2.48 4.79
N GLU A 17 -16.59 -3.03 3.67
CA GLU A 17 -17.00 -4.44 3.59
C GLU A 17 -15.82 -5.39 3.84
N VAL A 18 -14.63 -5.04 3.34
CA VAL A 18 -13.41 -5.83 3.58
C VAL A 18 -13.01 -5.77 5.06
N ASP A 19 -13.02 -4.58 5.64
CA ASP A 19 -12.69 -4.36 7.05
C ASP A 19 -13.63 -5.13 7.99
N GLU A 20 -14.93 -5.08 7.74
CA GLU A 20 -15.92 -5.84 8.50
C GLU A 20 -15.65 -7.34 8.47
N VAL A 21 -15.32 -7.89 7.30
CA VAL A 21 -15.01 -9.32 7.15
C VAL A 21 -13.72 -9.70 7.89
N ILE A 22 -12.66 -8.90 7.77
CA ILE A 22 -11.37 -9.14 8.44
C ILE A 22 -11.53 -9.05 9.97
N THR A 23 -12.20 -8.00 10.43
CA THR A 23 -12.48 -7.78 11.85
C THR A 23 -13.35 -8.90 12.42
N SER A 24 -14.36 -9.36 11.68
CA SER A 24 -15.22 -10.47 12.12
C SER A 24 -14.43 -11.78 12.21
N LEU A 25 -13.55 -12.05 11.24
CA LEU A 25 -12.65 -13.21 11.28
C LEU A 25 -11.77 -13.16 12.53
N HIS A 26 -11.12 -12.02 12.79
CA HIS A 26 -10.29 -11.80 13.99
C HIS A 26 -11.06 -12.08 15.29
N LYS A 27 -12.27 -11.55 15.41
CA LYS A 27 -13.13 -11.78 16.59
C LYS A 27 -13.50 -13.25 16.73
N SER A 28 -13.80 -13.93 15.62
CA SER A 28 -14.22 -15.34 15.63
C SER A 28 -13.10 -16.33 15.90
N SER A 29 -11.86 -16.01 15.51
CA SER A 29 -10.71 -16.90 15.71
C SER A 29 -10.25 -16.98 17.16
N GLY A 30 -10.64 -16.04 18.03
CA GLY A 30 -10.19 -15.98 19.43
C GLY A 30 -8.67 -15.82 19.59
N VAL A 31 -8.00 -15.53 18.48
CA VAL A 31 -6.56 -15.43 18.34
C VAL A 31 -6.28 -14.01 17.91
N ASP A 32 -5.49 -13.28 18.70
CA ASP A 32 -4.91 -12.04 18.23
C ASP A 32 -4.10 -12.33 16.98
N ILE A 33 -4.48 -11.74 15.85
CA ILE A 33 -3.78 -11.93 14.56
C ILE A 33 -2.29 -11.56 14.69
N PHE A 34 -1.95 -10.68 15.63
CA PHE A 34 -0.58 -10.32 16.00
C PHE A 34 0.22 -11.43 16.72
N ILE A 35 -0.43 -12.47 17.24
CA ILE A 35 0.21 -13.52 18.05
C ILE A 35 0.45 -14.81 17.25
N VAL A 36 -0.19 -15.02 16.09
CA VAL A 36 0.15 -16.16 15.21
C VAL A 36 1.47 -15.88 14.51
N LYS A 37 2.56 -16.15 15.23
CA LYS A 37 3.90 -16.13 14.68
C LYS A 37 4.06 -17.33 13.76
N ASN A 38 3.61 -17.16 12.52
CA ASN A 38 3.89 -18.12 11.47
C ASN A 38 5.26 -17.76 10.86
N GLU A 39 6.29 -18.46 11.32
CA GLU A 39 7.68 -18.24 10.91
C GLU A 39 7.87 -18.35 9.39
N GLU A 40 7.09 -19.21 8.72
CA GLU A 40 7.12 -19.36 7.27
C GLU A 40 6.60 -18.09 6.57
N ILE A 41 5.46 -17.55 7.04
CA ILE A 41 4.90 -16.30 6.51
C ILE A 41 5.88 -15.15 6.76
N GLU A 42 6.43 -15.04 7.97
CA GLU A 42 7.42 -14.00 8.30
C GLU A 42 8.64 -14.04 7.37
N MET A 43 9.15 -15.25 7.10
CA MET A 43 10.29 -15.45 6.19
C MET A 43 9.95 -15.07 4.74
N GLN A 44 8.78 -15.46 4.23
CA GLN A 44 8.33 -15.09 2.89
C GLN A 44 8.18 -13.57 2.72
N PHE A 45 7.62 -12.88 3.72
CA PHE A 45 7.53 -11.41 3.72
C PHE A 45 8.91 -10.76 3.73
N LYS A 46 9.85 -11.28 4.53
CA LYS A 46 11.22 -10.77 4.58
C LYS A 46 11.93 -10.92 3.24
N GLU A 47 11.85 -12.09 2.61
CA GLU A 47 12.46 -12.33 1.30
C GLU A 47 11.89 -11.40 0.22
N ALA A 48 10.56 -11.24 0.19
CA ALA A 48 9.89 -10.33 -0.74
C ALA A 48 10.34 -8.87 -0.54
N GLU A 49 10.53 -8.44 0.70
CA GLU A 49 10.98 -7.09 1.05
C GLU A 49 12.46 -6.87 0.71
N GLU A 50 13.32 -7.86 0.94
CA GLU A 50 14.73 -7.84 0.52
C GLU A 50 14.83 -7.73 -1.01
N TYR A 51 14.03 -8.51 -1.75
CA TYR A 51 13.94 -8.42 -3.20
C TYR A 51 13.48 -7.03 -3.65
N ARG A 52 12.43 -6.46 -3.03
CA ARG A 52 11.92 -5.12 -3.35
C ARG A 52 12.99 -4.05 -3.17
N LYS A 53 13.77 -4.10 -2.08
CA LYS A 53 14.86 -3.16 -1.78
C LYS A 53 16.01 -3.30 -2.77
N ALA A 54 16.44 -4.54 -3.05
CA ALA A 54 17.52 -4.81 -3.99
C ALA A 54 17.17 -4.39 -5.43
N ASN A 55 15.90 -4.46 -5.81
CA ASN A 55 15.41 -4.13 -7.15
C ASN A 55 14.77 -2.73 -7.25
N LEU A 56 14.92 -1.88 -6.24
CA LEU A 56 14.30 -0.55 -6.23
C LEU A 56 14.78 0.34 -7.39
N SER A 57 16.02 0.15 -7.86
CA SER A 57 16.62 0.89 -8.98
C SER A 57 16.40 0.22 -10.35
N SER A 58 16.17 -1.10 -10.40
CA SER A 58 15.78 -1.84 -11.60
C SER A 58 14.29 -1.69 -11.92
N ILE A 59 13.47 -1.32 -10.93
CA ILE A 59 12.24 -0.55 -11.12
C ILE A 59 12.64 0.90 -11.47
N LYS A 60 13.44 1.07 -12.54
CA LYS A 60 13.39 2.32 -13.30
C LYS A 60 11.90 2.52 -13.55
N ASN A 61 11.39 3.70 -13.16
CA ASN A 61 10.05 4.17 -13.45
C ASN A 61 9.48 3.43 -14.67
N TYR A 62 8.25 2.94 -14.58
CA TYR A 62 7.44 2.49 -15.71
C TYR A 62 7.17 3.64 -16.72
N GLN A 63 8.20 4.39 -17.07
CA GLN A 63 8.43 5.12 -18.30
C GLN A 63 8.67 4.15 -19.48
N ALA A 64 8.42 2.85 -19.29
CA ALA A 64 8.18 1.91 -20.37
C ALA A 64 6.94 2.38 -21.12
N ASP A 65 7.16 2.95 -22.31
CA ASP A 65 6.20 3.28 -23.37
C ASP A 65 4.77 3.53 -22.89
N THR A 66 4.52 4.75 -22.39
CA THR A 66 3.15 5.20 -22.13
C THR A 66 2.34 5.11 -23.42
N HIS A 67 1.37 4.19 -23.45
CA HIS A 67 0.34 4.15 -24.48
C HIS A 67 -0.31 5.54 -24.58
N THR A 68 -0.47 6.09 -25.79
CA THR A 68 -0.84 7.50 -26.00
C THR A 68 -2.19 7.87 -25.39
N GLN A 69 -3.04 6.87 -25.12
CA GLN A 69 -4.38 7.03 -24.53
C GLN A 69 -4.42 6.76 -23.01
N ALA A 70 -3.29 6.41 -22.39
CA ALA A 70 -3.26 6.14 -20.95
C ALA A 70 -3.19 7.45 -20.15
N ILE A 71 -4.28 7.79 -19.45
CA ILE A 71 -4.31 8.89 -18.48
C ILE A 71 -3.99 8.32 -17.10
N TYR A 72 -2.74 8.43 -16.67
CA TYR A 72 -2.35 8.11 -15.30
C TYR A 72 -2.58 9.32 -14.40
N THR A 73 -3.69 9.32 -13.65
CA THR A 73 -3.98 10.32 -12.60
C THR A 73 -3.07 10.18 -11.38
N SER A 74 -2.29 9.09 -11.31
CA SER A 74 -1.39 8.76 -10.21
C SER A 74 0.10 8.95 -10.55
N ARG A 75 0.45 9.89 -11.44
CA ARG A 75 1.86 10.29 -11.57
C ARG A 75 2.31 10.98 -10.29
N LEU A 76 3.49 10.60 -9.79
CA LEU A 76 4.17 11.28 -8.69
C LEU A 76 4.16 12.79 -8.97
N LEU A 77 3.64 13.58 -8.03
CA LEU A 77 3.58 15.05 -8.02
C LEU A 77 4.99 15.68 -7.95
N ASN A 78 5.96 15.19 -8.71
CA ASN A 78 7.36 15.58 -8.60
C ASN A 78 7.64 17.08 -8.88
N PRO A 79 6.82 17.85 -9.62
CA PRO A 79 6.98 19.31 -9.67
C PRO A 79 6.57 20.01 -8.36
N PHE A 80 5.53 19.48 -7.69
CA PHE A 80 4.92 20.12 -6.51
C PHE A 80 5.56 19.66 -5.19
N THR A 81 6.12 18.46 -5.15
CA THR A 81 6.80 17.92 -3.95
C THR A 81 8.25 18.37 -3.82
N LYS A 82 8.85 18.95 -4.87
CA LYS A 82 10.25 19.42 -4.84
C LYS A 82 10.48 20.57 -3.86
N ASN A 83 9.46 21.43 -3.65
CA ASN A 83 9.51 22.49 -2.64
C ASN A 83 9.15 21.99 -1.23
N LEU A 84 8.53 20.81 -1.10
CA LEU A 84 8.19 20.23 0.21
C LEU A 84 9.41 19.60 0.89
N SER A 85 10.45 19.19 0.14
CA SER A 85 11.65 18.61 0.76
C SER A 85 12.53 19.64 1.47
N GLN A 86 12.28 20.95 1.29
CA GLN A 86 13.06 22.01 1.93
C GLN A 86 12.57 22.36 3.34
N SER A 87 11.38 21.91 3.75
CA SER A 87 10.82 22.23 5.07
C SER A 87 11.10 21.18 6.15
N TYR A 88 11.84 20.10 5.86
CA TYR A 88 12.17 19.06 6.85
C TYR A 88 13.50 19.31 7.53
N ASN A 89 13.77 20.56 7.91
CA ASN A 89 14.74 20.84 8.95
C ASN A 89 14.04 21.65 10.04
N GLU A 90 14.08 21.07 11.23
CA GLU A 90 13.74 21.63 12.55
C GLU A 90 12.24 21.56 12.93
N ASP A 91 11.96 20.53 13.75
CA ASP A 91 10.89 20.43 14.74
C ASP A 91 9.44 20.57 14.27
N TYR A 92 8.83 19.50 13.76
CA TYR A 92 7.39 19.28 13.98
C TYR A 92 7.07 17.77 13.93
N GLU A 93 7.11 17.18 15.13
CA GLU A 93 6.34 15.97 15.47
C GLU A 93 4.84 16.29 15.44
N SER A 94 4.04 15.30 15.08
CA SER A 94 2.57 15.24 15.17
C SER A 94 1.74 16.16 14.26
N ASP A 95 0.62 15.60 13.77
CA ASP A 95 -0.59 16.30 13.28
C ASP A 95 -0.82 16.47 11.75
N LEU A 96 -0.41 15.51 10.91
CA LEU A 96 -0.93 15.43 9.52
C LEU A 96 -1.59 14.11 9.12
N LEU A 97 -1.88 13.22 10.08
CA LEU A 97 -2.61 11.97 9.82
C LEU A 97 -4.14 12.10 9.96
N ASP A 98 -4.70 13.31 9.87
CA ASP A 98 -6.14 13.49 10.12
C ASP A 98 -6.82 14.49 9.17
N TYR A 99 -6.61 14.35 7.85
CA TYR A 99 -7.61 14.83 6.89
C TYR A 99 -7.37 14.28 5.47
N ALA A 100 -7.98 13.13 5.17
CA ALA A 100 -8.39 12.78 3.81
C ALA A 100 -9.49 11.71 3.87
N ILE A 101 -10.67 12.13 4.36
CA ILE A 101 -11.96 11.62 3.90
C ILE A 101 -12.55 12.71 3.02
#